data_AF-A0A529PPA1-F1
#
_entry.id   AF-A0A529PPA1-F1
#
_cell.length_a   1.000
_cell.length_b   1.000
_cell.length_c   1.000
_cell.angle_alpha   90.00
_cell.angle_beta   90.00
_cell.angle_gamma   90.00
#
_symmetry.space_group_name_H-M   'P 1'
#
loop_
_entity.id
_entity.type
_entity.pdbx_description
1 polymer ?
#
loop_
_entity_poly.entity_id
_entity_poly.type
_entity_poly.pdbx_seq_one_letter_code
_entity_poly.pdbx_strand_id
1 'polypeptide(L)' 'FKQSTGMTPHAFIAQRRLVQSADMLRSTDLSATKIAMECGFASSSHLTTAFKRAFGTNTIEFRRKSRI' A
#
# COMPACT_ATOMS: atom_id res chain seq x y z
N PHE A 1 -20.47 -3.03 8.98
CA PHE A 1 -19.15 -3.30 8.35
C PHE A 1 -18.88 -4.78 8.17
N LYS A 2 -18.61 -5.58 9.23
CA LYS A 2 -18.31 -7.01 9.06
C LYS A 2 -19.43 -7.82 8.38
N GLN A 3 -20.71 -7.49 8.61
CA GLN A 3 -21.85 -8.12 7.91
C GLN A 3 -22.02 -7.71 6.44
N SER A 4 -21.40 -6.62 5.98
CA SER A 4 -21.54 -6.12 4.60
C SER A 4 -20.29 -6.33 3.74
N THR A 5 -19.10 -6.40 4.36
CA THR A 5 -17.82 -6.56 3.65
C THR A 5 -17.01 -7.78 4.12
N GLY A 6 -17.44 -8.50 5.14
CA GLY A 6 -16.68 -9.60 5.76
C GLY A 6 -15.44 -9.15 6.55
N MET A 7 -15.10 -7.86 6.52
CA MET A 7 -13.87 -7.31 7.11
C MET A 7 -14.17 -6.43 8.33
N THR A 8 -13.20 -6.36 9.26
CA THR A 8 -13.22 -5.35 10.31
C THR A 8 -12.96 -3.97 9.71
N PRO A 9 -13.50 -2.89 10.28
CA PRO A 9 -13.24 -1.52 9.80
C PRO A 9 -11.74 -1.21 9.63
N HIS A 10 -10.91 -1.68 10.58
CA HIS A 10 -9.46 -1.51 10.52
C HIS A 10 -8.83 -2.21 9.32
N ALA A 11 -9.26 -3.46 9.02
CA ALA A 11 -8.77 -4.20 7.85
C ALA A 11 -9.17 -3.51 6.54
N PHE A 12 -10.39 -2.97 6.46
CA PHE A 12 -10.84 -2.21 5.30
C PHE A 12 -9.99 -0.95 5.07
N ILE A 13 -9.71 -0.18 6.11
CA ILE A 13 -8.84 1.01 6.01
C ILE A 13 -7.44 0.61 5.57
N ALA A 14 -6.86 -0.44 6.16
CA ALA A 14 -5.55 -0.93 5.77
C ALA A 14 -5.51 -1.34 4.28
N GLN A 15 -6.53 -2.04 3.80
CA GLN A 15 -6.65 -2.41 2.39
C GLN A 15 -6.75 -1.17 1.48
N ARG A 16 -7.54 -0.17 1.85
CA ARG A 16 -7.67 1.07 1.07
C ARG A 16 -6.34 1.83 0.98
N ARG A 17 -5.60 1.93 2.09
CA ARG A 17 -4.26 2.54 2.12
C ARG A 17 -3.28 1.81 1.22
N LEU A 18 -3.34 0.48 1.21
CA LEU A 18 -2.51 -0.37 0.36
C LEU A 18 -2.82 -0.18 -1.13
N VAL A 19 -4.10 -0.14 -1.51
CA VAL A 19 -4.51 0.14 -2.90
C VAL A 19 -4.02 1.52 -3.35
N GLN A 20 -4.24 2.55 -2.54
CA GLN A 20 -3.75 3.90 -2.82
C GLN A 20 -2.22 3.95 -2.98
N SER A 21 -1.48 3.25 -2.11
CA SER A 21 -0.02 3.19 -2.23
C SER A 21 0.44 2.52 -3.53
N ALA A 22 -0.30 1.51 -4.02
CA ALA A 22 0.00 0.87 -5.30
C ALA A 22 -0.25 1.82 -6.47
N ASP A 23 -1.34 2.60 -6.45
CA ASP A 23 -1.63 3.63 -7.44
C ASP A 23 -0.52 4.68 -7.50
N MET A 24 -0.05 5.16 -6.34
CA MET A 24 1.04 6.13 -6.26
C MET A 24 2.38 5.57 -6.73
N LEU A 25 2.67 4.30 -6.44
CA LEU A 25 3.89 3.62 -6.91
C LEU A 25 3.95 3.55 -8.45
N ARG A 26 2.79 3.40 -9.10
CA ARG A 26 2.63 3.37 -10.56
C ARG A 26 2.71 4.76 -11.19
N SER A 27 2.00 5.72 -10.62
CA SER A 27 1.73 7.02 -11.25
C SER A 27 2.72 8.13 -10.89
N THR A 28 3.56 7.94 -9.86
CA THR A 28 4.44 9.00 -9.34
C THR A 28 5.86 8.51 -9.09
N ASP A 29 6.82 9.44 -9.12
CA ASP A 29 8.23 9.26 -8.74
C ASP A 29 8.52 9.44 -7.24
N LEU A 30 7.48 9.61 -6.42
CA LEU A 30 7.65 9.84 -4.98
C LEU A 30 8.43 8.71 -4.32
N SER A 31 9.26 9.03 -3.32
CA SER A 31 9.97 8.00 -2.56
C SER A 31 8.99 7.10 -1.79
N ALA A 32 9.40 5.87 -1.50
CA ALA A 32 8.58 4.94 -0.70
C ALA A 32 8.22 5.53 0.69
N THR A 33 9.12 6.34 1.26
CA THR A 33 8.87 7.07 2.51
C THR A 33 7.76 8.11 2.34
N LYS A 34 7.79 8.91 1.27
CA LYS A 34 6.73 9.90 1.03
C LYS A 34 5.39 9.22 0.78
N ILE A 35 5.36 8.17 -0.05
CA ILE A 35 4.14 7.38 -0.30
C ILE A 35 3.58 6.77 0.99
N ALA A 36 4.45 6.25 1.87
CA ALA A 36 4.02 5.73 3.16
C ALA A 36 3.31 6.80 3.99
N MET A 37 3.88 8.00 4.11
CA MET A 37 3.27 9.11 4.85
C MET A 37 1.93 9.54 4.25
N GLU A 38 1.86 9.71 2.93
CA GLU A 38 0.62 10.10 2.22
C GLU A 38 -0.50 9.05 2.37
N CYS A 39 -0.13 7.77 2.43
CA CYS A 39 -1.08 6.66 2.66
C CYS A 39 -1.33 6.38 4.15
N GLY A 40 -0.80 7.18 5.08
CA GLY A 40 -1.03 7.05 6.52
C GLY A 40 -0.28 5.89 7.20
N PHE A 41 0.83 5.42 6.62
CA PHE A 41 1.76 4.50 7.27
C PHE A 41 2.81 5.27 8.07
N ALA A 42 3.22 4.71 9.21
CA ALA A 42 4.21 5.31 10.09
C ALA A 42 5.64 5.38 9.49
N SER A 43 5.95 4.51 8.51
CA SER A 43 7.25 4.48 7.85
C SER A 43 7.20 3.69 6.53
N SER A 44 8.23 3.87 5.69
CA SER A 44 8.43 3.07 4.47
C SER A 44 8.56 1.57 4.76
N SER A 45 9.19 1.18 5.87
CA SER A 45 9.32 -0.22 6.29
C SER A 45 7.96 -0.82 6.69
N HIS A 46 7.12 -0.07 7.41
CA HIS A 46 5.77 -0.50 7.75
C HIS A 46 4.92 -0.69 6.49
N LEU A 47 4.94 0.30 5.57
CA LEU A 47 4.30 0.17 4.26
C LEU A 47 4.80 -1.08 3.53
N THR A 48 6.12 -1.26 3.40
CA THR A 48 6.70 -2.38 2.65
C THR A 48 6.28 -3.74 3.21
N THR A 49 6.24 -3.88 4.54
CA THR A 49 5.81 -5.11 5.21
C THR A 49 4.33 -5.41 4.94
N ALA A 50 3.46 -4.41 5.11
CA ALA A 50 2.03 -4.56 4.84
C ALA A 50 1.76 -4.83 3.35
N PHE A 51 2.49 -4.13 2.47
CA PHE A 51 2.37 -4.25 1.03
C PHE A 51 2.79 -5.64 0.55
N LYS A 52 3.91 -6.18 1.04
CA LYS A 52 4.35 -7.55 0.72
C LYS A 52 3.33 -8.59 1.16
N ARG A 53 2.71 -8.42 2.33
CA ARG A 53 1.65 -9.32 2.81
C ARG A 53 0.40 -9.30 1.92
N ALA A 54 0.05 -8.15 1.37
CA ALA A 54 -1.16 -7.98 0.56
C ALA A 54 -0.98 -8.27 -0.93
N PHE A 55 0.16 -7.91 -1.51
CA PHE A 55 0.44 -7.99 -2.95
C PHE A 55 1.50 -9.04 -3.33
N GLY A 56 2.10 -9.72 -2.35
CA GLY A 56 3.10 -10.78 -2.58
C GLY A 56 4.49 -10.27 -2.99
N THR A 57 4.69 -8.96 -3.18
CA THR A 57 5.97 -8.35 -3.57
C THR A 57 6.19 -7.05 -2.79
N ASN A 58 7.44 -6.58 -2.70
CA ASN A 58 7.75 -5.32 -2.04
C ASN A 58 7.45 -4.10 -2.94
N THR A 59 7.42 -2.91 -2.35
CA THR A 59 7.09 -1.65 -3.04
C THR A 59 8.06 -1.30 -4.19
N ILE A 60 9.34 -1.64 -4.04
CA ILE A 60 10.40 -1.36 -5.03
C ILE A 60 10.21 -2.25 -6.27
N GLU A 61 10.09 -3.56 -6.05
CA GLU A 61 9.83 -4.52 -7.13
C GLU A 61 8.51 -4.23 -7.84
N PHE A 62 7.47 -3.88 -7.09
CA PHE A 62 6.18 -3.51 -7.64
C PHE A 62 6.28 -2.30 -8.57
N ARG A 63 6.96 -1.23 -8.13
CA ARG A 63 7.21 -0.05 -8.97
C ARG A 63 7.99 -0.41 -10.23
N ARG A 64 9.07 -1.18 -10.09
CA ARG A 64 9.91 -1.59 -11.22
C ARG A 64 9.12 -2.37 -12.27
N LYS A 65 8.21 -3.26 -11.84
CA LYS A 65 7.37 -4.05 -12.75
C LYS A 65 6.26 -3.25 -13.41
N SER A 66 5.81 -2.16 -12.78
CA SER A 66 4.65 -1.40 -13.26
C SER A 66 4.99 -0.26 -14.21
N ARG A 67 6.27 0.08 -14.34
CA ARG A 67 6.77 1.08 -15.28
C ARG A 67 7.35 0.35 -16.48
N ILE A 68 6.60 0.35 -17.58
CA ILE A 68 7.00 -0.17 -18.90
C ILE A 68 7.41 1.04 -19.74
#